data_AF-A0A1L8CYC8-F1
#
_entry.id   AF-A0A1L8CYC8-F1
#
_cell.length_a   1.000
_cell.length_b   1.000
_cell.length_c   1.000
_cell.angle_alpha   90.00
_cell.angle_beta   90.00
_cell.angle_gamma   90.00
#
_symmetry.space_group_name_H-M   'P 1'
#
loop_
_entity.id
_entity.type
_entity.pdbx_description
1 polymer ?
#
loop_
_entity_poly.entity_id
_entity_poly.type
_entity_poly.pdbx_seq_one_letter_code
_entity_poly.pdbx_strand_id
1 'polypeptide(L)'
;MPKESSYQQEIALERFALIAPLLEPDLEAAEKRQRRKEILAKSQISSRTLRRYLQLYRQQGLIGLMPKIRSDNGSSRTISHETIEEA
;
A
#
# COMPACT_ATOMS: atom_id res chain seq x y z
N MET A 1 -7.56 19.89 20.64
CA MET A 1 -7.26 19.37 19.30
C MET A 1 -6.88 17.91 19.45
N PRO A 2 -7.68 16.95 18.94
CA PRO A 2 -7.45 15.55 19.27
C PRO A 2 -6.13 15.06 18.64
N LYS A 3 -5.34 14.33 19.43
CA LYS A 3 -4.00 13.81 19.12
C LYS A 3 -4.03 12.49 18.32
N GLU A 4 -5.10 12.21 17.57
CA GLU A 4 -5.20 11.03 16.68
C GLU A 4 -4.37 11.17 15.39
N SER A 5 -3.84 12.36 15.09
CA SER A 5 -3.34 12.73 13.76
C SER A 5 -2.03 12.05 13.35
N SER A 6 -1.04 11.89 14.24
CA SER A 6 0.33 11.51 13.83
C SER A 6 0.41 10.09 13.28
N TYR A 7 -0.08 9.10 14.03
CA TYR A 7 0.04 7.69 13.63
C TYR A 7 -0.71 7.39 12.32
N GLN A 8 -1.92 7.93 12.16
CA GLN A 8 -2.68 7.72 10.93
C GLN A 8 -2.01 8.38 9.72
N GLN A 9 -1.38 9.54 9.93
CA GLN A 9 -0.59 10.23 8.91
C GLN A 9 0.69 9.47 8.57
N GLU A 10 1.42 8.97 9.57
CA GLU A 10 2.62 8.14 9.37
C GLU A 10 2.31 6.92 8.51
N ILE A 11 1.26 6.16 8.86
CA ILE A 11 0.82 5.00 8.06
C ILE A 11 0.38 5.43 6.65
N ALA A 12 -0.26 6.58 6.49
CA ALA A 12 -0.62 7.10 5.17
C ALA A 12 0.61 7.44 4.32
N LEU A 13 1.65 8.02 4.94
CA LEU A 13 2.93 8.34 4.29
C LEU A 13 3.70 7.08 3.90
N GLU A 14 3.75 6.06 4.77
CA GLU A 14 4.34 4.77 4.44
C GLU A 14 3.65 4.11 3.23
N ARG A 15 2.31 4.09 3.23
CA ARG A 15 1.52 3.56 2.11
C ARG A 15 1.70 4.39 0.85
N PHE A 16 1.86 5.70 0.98
CA PHE A 16 2.12 6.60 -0.13
C PHE A 16 3.49 6.29 -0.75
N ALA A 17 4.54 6.18 0.05
CA ALA A 17 5.88 5.81 -0.40
C ALA A 17 5.88 4.48 -1.17
N LEU A 18 5.05 3.53 -0.75
CA LEU A 18 4.88 2.25 -1.43
C LEU A 18 4.27 2.37 -2.84
N ILE A 19 3.30 3.29 -3.03
CA ILE A 19 2.58 3.45 -4.30
C ILE A 19 3.15 4.55 -5.20
N ALA A 20 3.96 5.46 -4.67
CA ALA A 20 4.54 6.59 -5.38
C ALA A 20 5.24 6.19 -6.70
N PRO A 21 6.04 5.10 -6.75
CA PRO A 21 6.68 4.66 -8.01
C PRO A 21 5.70 4.24 -9.11
N LEU A 22 4.43 4.00 -8.78
CA LEU A 22 3.37 3.61 -9.73
C LEU A 22 2.45 4.78 -10.12
N LEU A 23 2.67 5.96 -9.51
CA LEU A 23 1.92 7.18 -9.75
C LEU A 23 2.66 8.18 -10.65
N GLU A 24 3.90 7.90 -11.03
CA GLU A 24 4.68 8.73 -11.95
C GLU A 24 3.89 8.99 -13.26
N PRO A 25 3.83 10.26 -13.71
CA PRO A 25 3.28 10.57 -15.02
C PRO A 25 4.14 9.90 -16.10
N ASP A 26 3.51 9.57 -17.23
CA ASP A 26 4.18 9.00 -18.41
C ASP A 26 4.89 7.64 -18.18
N LEU A 27 4.56 6.95 -17.08
CA LEU A 27 5.12 5.62 -16.78
C LEU A 27 4.62 4.57 -17.79
N GLU A 28 5.56 4.02 -18.57
CA GLU A 28 5.24 2.99 -19.56
C GLU A 28 4.63 1.73 -18.94
N ALA A 29 3.77 1.06 -19.73
CA ALA A 29 3.07 -0.12 -19.26
C ALA A 29 4.01 -1.29 -18.90
N ALA A 30 5.17 -1.41 -19.54
CA ALA A 30 6.17 -2.43 -19.23
C ALA A 30 6.87 -2.13 -17.90
N GLU A 31 7.36 -0.90 -17.73
CA GLU A 31 8.02 -0.45 -16.51
C GLU A 31 7.08 -0.50 -15.30
N LYS A 32 5.83 -0.06 -15.48
CA LYS A 32 4.80 -0.16 -14.44
C LYS A 32 4.55 -1.59 -13.97
N ARG A 33 4.59 -2.57 -14.89
CA ARG A 33 4.46 -3.99 -14.54
C ARG A 33 5.68 -4.47 -13.75
N GLN A 34 6.88 -4.05 -14.14
CA GLN A 34 8.11 -4.41 -13.46
C GLN A 34 8.16 -3.85 -12.03
N ARG A 35 7.97 -2.53 -11.87
CA ARG A 35 7.91 -1.87 -10.55
C ARG A 35 6.85 -2.49 -9.64
N ARG A 36 5.69 -2.86 -10.21
CA ARG A 36 4.63 -3.55 -9.46
C ARG A 36 5.10 -4.89 -8.92
N LYS A 37 5.80 -5.70 -9.72
CA LYS A 37 6.34 -6.99 -9.27
C LYS A 37 7.35 -6.79 -8.16
N GLU A 38 8.25 -5.83 -8.31
CA GLU A 38 9.27 -5.50 -7.30
C GLU A 38 8.65 -5.05 -5.97
N ILE A 39 7.63 -4.20 -6.02
CA ILE A 39 6.88 -3.78 -4.82
C ILE A 39 6.27 -5.00 -4.14
N LEU A 40 5.63 -5.90 -4.88
CA LEU A 40 5.00 -7.09 -4.31
C LEU A 40 6.02 -8.11 -3.78
N ALA A 41 7.20 -8.19 -4.38
CA ALA A 41 8.27 -9.07 -3.91
C ALA A 41 8.93 -8.55 -2.62
N LYS A 42 9.05 -7.22 -2.48
CA LYS A 42 9.71 -6.57 -1.33
C LYS A 42 8.77 -6.25 -0.17
N SER A 43 7.45 -6.38 -0.35
CA SER A 43 6.46 -5.99 0.66
C SER A 43 5.56 -7.16 1.03
N GLN A 44 5.07 -7.15 2.28
CA GLN A 44 4.15 -8.18 2.79
C GLN A 44 2.69 -7.94 2.39
N ILE A 45 2.43 -7.25 1.27
CA ILE A 45 1.07 -6.94 0.83
C ILE A 45 0.68 -7.66 -0.44
N SER A 46 -0.60 -8.02 -0.53
CA SER A 46 -1.14 -8.63 -1.74
C SER A 46 -1.29 -7.63 -2.90
N SER A 47 -1.33 -8.16 -4.13
CA SER A 47 -1.65 -7.39 -5.34
C SER A 47 -2.99 -6.64 -5.25
N ARG A 48 -3.96 -7.22 -4.53
CA ARG A 48 -5.26 -6.61 -4.23
C ARG A 48 -5.11 -5.40 -3.31
N THR A 49 -4.30 -5.50 -2.25
CA THR A 49 -4.03 -4.39 -1.33
C THR A 49 -3.35 -3.23 -2.07
N LEU A 50 -2.34 -3.53 -2.90
CA LEU A 50 -1.65 -2.51 -3.69
C LEU A 50 -2.61 -1.78 -4.64
N ARG A 51 -3.50 -2.51 -5.33
CA ARG A 51 -4.54 -1.92 -6.17
C ARG A 51 -5.49 -1.03 -5.37
N ARG A 52 -5.90 -1.48 -4.18
CA ARG A 52 -6.79 -0.72 -3.30
C ARG A 52 -6.16 0.59 -2.87
N TYR A 53 -4.89 0.60 -2.45
CA TYR A 53 -4.19 1.84 -2.08
C TYR A 53 -4.09 2.82 -3.26
N LEU A 54 -3.73 2.36 -4.45
CA LEU A 54 -3.74 3.19 -5.65
C LEU A 54 -5.11 3.81 -5.93
N GLN A 55 -6.18 3.03 -5.81
CA GLN A 55 -7.53 3.52 -6.02
C GLN A 55 -7.93 4.57 -4.97
N LEU A 56 -7.69 4.30 -3.69
CA LEU A 56 -8.00 5.20 -2.59
C LEU A 56 -7.25 6.52 -2.75
N TYR A 57 -5.95 6.47 -3.08
CA TYR A 57 -5.16 7.67 -3.30
C TYR A 57 -5.67 8.50 -4.48
N ARG A 58 -6.01 7.86 -5.61
CA ARG A 58 -6.56 8.57 -6.78
C ARG A 58 -7.90 9.23 -6.51
N GLN A 59 -8.70 8.70 -5.58
CA GLN A 59 -10.03 9.23 -5.25
C GLN A 59 -9.99 10.27 -4.12
N GLN A 60 -9.11 10.11 -3.15
CA GLN A 60 -9.16 10.83 -1.86
C GLN A 60 -7.81 11.42 -1.43
N GLY A 61 -6.75 11.25 -2.23
CA GLY A 61 -5.39 11.65 -1.88
C GLY A 61 -4.84 10.88 -0.68
N LEU A 62 -3.96 11.53 0.10
CA LEU A 62 -3.34 10.94 1.30
C LEU A 62 -4.37 10.50 2.36
N ILE A 63 -5.50 11.20 2.47
CA ILE A 63 -6.56 10.88 3.44
C ILE A 63 -7.11 9.46 3.19
N GLY A 64 -7.22 9.06 1.93
CA GLY A 64 -7.67 7.71 1.56
C GLY A 64 -6.68 6.60 1.96
N LEU A 65 -5.43 6.94 2.25
CA LEU A 65 -4.41 5.99 2.70
C LEU A 65 -4.32 5.89 4.22
N MET A 66 -5.02 6.73 4.97
CA MET A 66 -5.04 6.64 6.43
C MET A 66 -5.63 5.28 6.87
N PRO A 67 -5.11 4.65 7.93
CA PRO A 67 -5.68 3.43 8.46
C PRO A 67 -7.09 3.72 8.97
N LYS A 68 -8.08 3.03 8.43
CA LYS A 68 -9.44 3.11 8.95
C LYS A 68 -9.47 2.44 10.31
N ILE A 69 -9.99 3.15 11.32
CA ILE A 69 -10.30 2.55 12.62
C ILE A 69 -11.32 1.44 12.35
N ARG A 70 -10.89 0.19 12.57
CA ARG A 70 -11.73 -0.99 12.35
C ARG A 70 -12.72 -1.11 13.51
N SER A 71 -14.00 -1.31 13.20
CA SER A 71 -15.03 -1.63 14.21
C SER A 71 -14.98 -3.11 14.63
N ASP A 72 -14.30 -3.95 13.85
CA ASP A 72 -14.14 -5.38 14.07
C ASP A 72 -12.76 -5.72 14.66
N ASN A 73 -12.76 -6.11 15.93
CA ASN A 73 -11.61 -6.54 16.72
C ASN A 73 -10.78 -7.63 16.02
N GLY A 74 -9.70 -7.26 15.35
CA GLY A 74 -8.52 -8.12 15.26
C GLY A 74 -8.63 -9.47 14.51
N SER A 75 -9.54 -9.66 13.54
CA SER A 75 -9.38 -10.80 12.62
C SER A 75 -8.29 -10.50 11.60
N SER A 76 -7.04 -10.73 12.04
CA SER A 76 -5.89 -10.89 11.16
C SER A 76 -6.09 -12.18 10.37
N ARG A 77 -6.47 -12.06 9.09
CA ARG A 77 -6.29 -13.15 8.15
C ARG A 77 -4.84 -13.07 7.68
N THR A 78 -3.98 -13.72 8.46
CA THR A 78 -2.67 -14.24 8.09
C THR A 78 -2.56 -14.49 6.59
N ILE A 79 -1.53 -13.92 5.96
CA ILE A 79 -0.62 -14.71 5.13
C ILE A 79 0.78 -14.14 5.41
N SER A 80 1.50 -14.81 6.32
CA SER A 80 2.96 -14.86 6.23
C SER A 80 3.28 -15.45 4.86
N HIS A 81 4.07 -14.76 4.03
CA HIS A 81 4.63 -15.38 2.84
C HIS A 81 6.15 -15.44 3.01
N GLU A 82 6.56 -16.41 3.80
CA GLU A 82 7.87 -17.05 3.68
C GLU A 82 7.91 -17.75 2.31
N THR A 83 8.61 -17.18 1.34
CA THR A 83 9.35 -17.89 0.26
C THR A 83 10.04 -16.86 -0.62
N ILE A 84 11.33 -16.63 -0.39
CA ILE A 84 12.24 -16.27 -1.47
C ILE A 84 12.96 -17.58 -1.78
N GLU A 85 12.46 -18.28 -2.78
CA GLU A 85 13.15 -19.39 -3.40
C GLU A 85 13.42 -18.96 -4.85
N GLU A 86 14.65 -18.55 -5.14
CA GLU A 86 15.20 -18.59 -6.48
C GLU A 86 16.54 -19.32 -6.42
N ALA A 87 16.48 -20.56 -6.94
CA ALA A 87 17.48 -21.43 -7.58
C ALA A 87 18.96 -21.35 -7.17
#